data_AF-A0A9W9B1R3-F1
#
_entry.id   AF-A0A9W9B1R3-F1
#
_cell.length_a   1.000
_cell.length_b   1.000
_cell.length_c   1.000
_cell.angle_alpha   90.00
_cell.angle_beta   90.00
_cell.angle_gamma   90.00
#
_symmetry.space_group_name_H-M   'P 1'
#
loop_
_entity.id
_entity.type
_entity.pdbx_description
1 polymer ?
#
loop_
_entity_poly.entity_id
_entity_poly.type
_entity_poly.pdbx_seq_one_letter_code
_entity_poly.pdbx_strand_id
1 'polypeptide(L)'
;MISVARTILHVISFGLLFVHAIQTVNITKLGDDPQTINRLNGESFQQDALVTFNGFQYAVLWVPTANSSVRNAAIRRRSLPNGDWQGFVFTDYNQTDDDGHDIISLGISRGDGTIHLIWDQHDNSLNYRSSLAGVATNPSAVNFTAQLFSPLSDFLPGLESLDKNVHFINVTYPRFLRIPILEDTSADLLLEMRVGQAGQGDDWLYYYTPEKNWTLIGRYLEGVNNNAYINGLDFSTDGVLQTTWTYRDYVNTTGQDVAVEAGPNGPENNHDMDYAYSPDLGFTWHNNWGQIIGNLKVEIPIVPASAGITMFGIPKYGGILNQEAQTLDGKNRMHVLNRENTTGIEQWYHYWRSTDINWTRTPFPLSLATHSINNITRTPTVIGKRGKLVSPPGFDTLLAILPSNSPNSTGLSILSSTPEGHFQDWKILWEISSGCGWEPLFDRYRLNMEDGGDGVLSLYLINGTDVVVMDLDLQLKPMGV
;
A
#
# COMPACT_ATOMS: atom_id res chain seq x y z
N MET A 1 -31.65 73.29 -9.39
CA MET A 1 -30.93 72.47 -8.40
C MET A 1 -31.52 71.07 -8.44
N ILE A 2 -30.85 70.15 -9.14
CA ILE A 2 -31.25 68.74 -9.27
C ILE A 2 -30.47 67.98 -8.20
N SER A 3 -31.17 67.38 -7.24
CA SER A 3 -30.59 66.52 -6.20
C SER A 3 -30.70 65.07 -6.68
N VAL A 4 -29.56 64.45 -6.98
CA VAL A 4 -29.47 63.05 -7.37
C VAL A 4 -29.24 62.23 -6.10
N ALA A 5 -30.27 61.51 -5.65
CA ALA A 5 -30.14 60.52 -4.60
C ALA A 5 -29.42 59.29 -5.15
N ARG A 6 -28.23 58.98 -4.62
CA ARG A 6 -27.51 57.73 -4.90
C ARG A 6 -28.03 56.64 -3.97
N THR A 7 -28.71 55.66 -4.56
CA THR A 7 -29.08 54.40 -3.93
C THR A 7 -27.83 53.53 -3.77
N ILE A 8 -27.43 53.23 -2.54
CA ILE A 8 -26.37 52.26 -2.24
C ILE A 8 -27.00 50.86 -2.27
N LEU A 9 -26.74 50.12 -3.34
CA LEU A 9 -27.08 48.71 -3.45
C LEU A 9 -26.06 47.90 -2.63
N HIS A 10 -26.46 47.36 -1.48
CA HIS A 10 -25.65 46.36 -0.77
C HIS A 10 -25.74 45.04 -1.53
N VAL A 11 -24.66 44.68 -2.23
CA VAL A 11 -24.48 43.33 -2.77
C VAL A 11 -24.09 42.44 -1.58
N ILE A 12 -25.06 41.70 -1.05
CA ILE A 12 -24.80 40.61 -0.11
C ILE A 12 -24.23 39.46 -0.95
N SER A 13 -22.91 39.30 -0.95
CA SER A 13 -22.25 38.13 -1.50
C SER A 13 -22.56 36.94 -0.59
N PHE A 14 -23.48 36.07 -1.01
CA PHE A 14 -23.61 34.74 -0.42
C PHE A 14 -22.38 33.93 -0.84
N GLY A 15 -21.34 33.94 -0.01
CA GLY A 15 -20.27 32.96 -0.09
C GLY A 15 -20.87 31.59 0.17
N LEU A 16 -20.99 30.76 -0.87
CA LEU A 16 -21.21 29.32 -0.71
C LEU A 16 -20.01 28.78 0.06
N LEU A 17 -20.21 28.53 1.35
CA LEU A 17 -19.29 27.72 2.16
C LEU A 17 -19.36 26.30 1.59
N PHE A 18 -18.43 25.97 0.69
CA PHE A 18 -18.18 24.59 0.31
C PHE A 18 -17.64 23.87 1.56
N VAL A 19 -18.52 23.11 2.22
CA VAL A 19 -18.09 22.07 3.16
C VAL A 19 -17.43 21.00 2.30
N HIS A 20 -16.12 20.80 2.46
CA HIS A 20 -15.43 19.69 1.84
C HIS A 20 -16.00 18.42 2.49
N ALA A 21 -16.68 17.59 1.71
CA ALA A 21 -17.29 16.37 2.19
C ALA A 21 -16.98 15.25 1.22
N ILE A 22 -16.33 14.19 1.72
CA ILE A 22 -16.22 12.96 0.94
C ILE A 22 -17.62 12.35 0.86
N GLN A 23 -18.04 11.96 -0.35
CA GLN A 23 -19.31 11.29 -0.60
C GLN A 23 -19.07 9.83 -0.98
N THR A 24 -19.75 8.91 -0.30
CA THR A 24 -19.83 7.52 -0.77
C THR A 24 -20.70 7.45 -2.02
N VAL A 25 -20.09 7.05 -3.14
CA VAL A 25 -20.74 6.93 -4.45
C VAL A 25 -21.35 5.54 -4.61
N ASN A 26 -20.62 4.49 -4.24
CA ASN A 26 -21.07 3.12 -4.39
C ASN A 26 -20.39 2.18 -3.39
N ILE A 27 -21.03 1.06 -3.07
CA ILE A 27 -20.43 -0.06 -2.34
C ILE A 27 -20.82 -1.32 -3.10
N THR A 28 -19.83 -2.06 -3.61
CA THR A 28 -20.06 -3.26 -4.42
C THR A 28 -19.37 -4.46 -3.80
N LYS A 29 -20.05 -5.60 -3.77
CA LYS A 29 -19.48 -6.86 -3.26
C LYS A 29 -18.60 -7.51 -4.33
N LEU A 30 -17.38 -7.89 -3.95
CA LEU A 30 -16.45 -8.68 -4.78
C LEU A 30 -16.68 -10.19 -4.63
N GLY A 31 -16.98 -10.62 -3.41
CA GLY A 31 -17.21 -12.02 -3.04
C GLY A 31 -17.31 -12.20 -1.53
N ASP A 32 -17.52 -13.45 -1.14
CA ASP A 32 -17.50 -13.84 0.28
C ASP A 32 -16.04 -13.90 0.77
N ASP A 33 -15.79 -13.34 1.95
CA ASP A 33 -14.51 -13.47 2.64
C ASP A 33 -14.45 -14.82 3.36
N PRO A 34 -13.36 -15.61 3.21
CA PRO A 34 -13.21 -16.86 3.92
C PRO A 34 -13.26 -16.68 5.45
N GLN A 35 -13.86 -17.65 6.15
CA GLN A 35 -13.94 -17.64 7.61
C GLN A 35 -12.62 -18.17 8.19
N THR A 36 -11.71 -17.26 8.52
CA THR A 36 -10.36 -17.55 9.00
C THR A 36 -10.08 -16.83 10.32
N ILE A 37 -9.11 -17.31 11.10
CA ILE A 37 -8.65 -16.61 12.30
C ILE A 37 -7.74 -15.45 11.88
N ASN A 38 -6.77 -15.73 11.01
CA ASN A 38 -5.87 -14.74 10.42
C ASN A 38 -6.43 -14.34 9.05
N ARG A 39 -6.51 -13.05 8.74
CA ARG A 39 -7.15 -12.60 7.49
C ARG A 39 -6.16 -12.66 6.34
N LEU A 40 -6.56 -13.28 5.23
CA LEU A 40 -5.74 -13.32 4.01
C LEU A 40 -6.10 -12.20 3.02
N ASN A 41 -7.30 -11.62 3.15
CA ASN A 41 -7.77 -10.49 2.36
C ASN A 41 -7.72 -9.22 3.22
N GLY A 42 -7.25 -8.11 2.64
CA GLY A 42 -7.28 -6.82 3.31
C GLY A 42 -6.15 -6.62 4.33
N GLU A 43 -5.02 -7.32 4.17
CA GLU A 43 -3.80 -7.03 4.93
C GLU A 43 -3.07 -5.85 4.30
N SER A 44 -2.53 -4.94 5.11
CA SER A 44 -1.89 -3.69 4.70
C SER A 44 -0.74 -3.88 3.71
N PHE A 45 -0.06 -5.02 3.77
CA PHE A 45 1.02 -5.42 2.86
C PHE A 45 0.53 -6.16 1.60
N GLN A 46 -0.78 -6.34 1.40
CA GLN A 46 -1.36 -6.81 0.14
C GLN A 46 -1.31 -5.67 -0.91
N GLN A 47 -0.21 -5.59 -1.66
CA GLN A 47 0.13 -4.45 -2.51
C GLN A 47 0.32 -4.88 -3.98
N ASP A 48 -0.67 -4.73 -4.86
CA ASP A 48 -2.03 -4.20 -4.63
C ASP A 48 -3.09 -5.31 -4.67
N ALA A 49 -4.21 -5.13 -3.96
CA ALA A 49 -5.41 -5.97 -4.09
C ALA A 49 -6.40 -5.46 -5.16
N LEU A 50 -6.29 -4.18 -5.51
CA LEU A 50 -7.22 -3.43 -6.35
C LEU A 50 -6.45 -2.47 -7.25
N VAL A 51 -6.58 -2.62 -8.56
CA VAL A 51 -5.81 -1.86 -9.57
C VAL A 51 -6.72 -1.39 -10.69
N THR A 52 -6.72 -0.09 -10.97
CA THR A 52 -7.37 0.47 -12.16
C THR A 52 -6.39 0.60 -13.32
N PHE A 53 -6.86 0.19 -14.50
CA PHE A 53 -6.15 0.36 -15.75
C PHE A 53 -7.14 0.40 -16.92
N ASN A 54 -6.97 1.40 -17.79
CA ASN A 54 -7.65 1.49 -19.10
C ASN A 54 -9.18 1.39 -19.00
N GLY A 55 -9.81 2.17 -18.11
CA GLY A 55 -11.26 2.22 -17.93
C GLY A 55 -11.87 0.98 -17.24
N PHE A 56 -11.05 0.08 -16.72
CA PHE A 56 -11.46 -1.08 -15.92
C PHE A 56 -10.75 -1.07 -14.58
N GLN A 57 -11.43 -1.60 -13.56
CA GLN A 57 -10.84 -1.89 -12.27
C GLN A 57 -10.77 -3.39 -12.07
N TYR A 58 -9.64 -3.88 -11.56
CA TYR A 58 -9.32 -5.27 -11.34
C TYR A 58 -9.10 -5.51 -9.84
N ALA A 59 -9.61 -6.62 -9.32
CA ALA A 59 -9.50 -6.97 -7.91
C ALA A 59 -9.14 -8.44 -7.76
N VAL A 60 -8.36 -8.75 -6.72
CA VAL A 60 -8.04 -10.11 -6.30
C VAL A 60 -8.53 -10.37 -4.89
N LEU A 61 -8.95 -11.60 -4.62
CA LEU A 61 -9.39 -12.05 -3.31
C LEU A 61 -9.28 -13.57 -3.20
N TRP A 62 -9.04 -14.05 -1.99
CA TRP A 62 -9.36 -15.43 -1.63
C TRP A 62 -10.88 -15.57 -1.45
N VAL A 63 -11.44 -16.65 -1.98
CA VAL A 63 -12.86 -17.01 -1.79
C VAL A 63 -12.99 -18.37 -1.12
N PRO A 64 -14.03 -18.58 -0.28
CA PRO A 64 -14.28 -19.86 0.35
C PRO A 64 -14.65 -20.92 -0.69
N THR A 65 -14.37 -22.18 -0.35
CA THR A 65 -14.86 -23.35 -1.10
C THR A 65 -15.87 -24.14 -0.26
N ALA A 66 -16.43 -25.21 -0.84
CA ALA A 66 -17.29 -26.12 -0.08
C ALA A 66 -16.54 -26.82 1.08
N ASN A 67 -15.22 -26.90 1.00
CA ASN A 67 -14.37 -27.31 2.12
C ASN A 67 -13.87 -26.05 2.84
N SER A 68 -14.29 -25.84 4.08
CA SER A 68 -13.93 -24.65 4.87
C SER A 68 -12.43 -24.51 5.13
N SER A 69 -11.66 -25.59 5.01
CA SER A 69 -10.20 -25.59 5.12
C SER A 69 -9.48 -25.30 3.80
N VAL A 70 -10.21 -25.03 2.72
CA VAL A 70 -9.65 -24.72 1.40
C VAL A 70 -10.21 -23.40 0.89
N ARG A 71 -9.32 -22.53 0.43
CA ARG A 71 -9.66 -21.28 -0.26
C ARG A 71 -9.01 -21.28 -1.63
N ASN A 72 -9.65 -20.58 -2.55
CA ASN A 72 -9.16 -20.46 -3.92
C ASN A 72 -8.97 -18.99 -4.29
N ALA A 73 -7.93 -18.71 -5.07
CA ALA A 73 -7.67 -17.39 -5.58
C ALA A 73 -8.73 -17.02 -6.62
N ALA A 74 -9.22 -15.79 -6.56
CA ALA A 74 -10.19 -15.25 -7.49
C ALA A 74 -9.72 -13.92 -8.03
N ILE A 75 -9.96 -13.69 -9.32
CA ILE A 75 -9.78 -12.38 -9.95
C ILE A 75 -11.14 -11.89 -10.46
N ARG A 76 -11.38 -10.59 -10.28
CA ARG A 76 -12.57 -9.88 -10.74
C ARG A 76 -12.15 -8.65 -11.52
N ARG A 77 -12.97 -8.22 -12.46
CA ARG A 77 -12.86 -6.93 -13.12
C ARG A 77 -14.24 -6.29 -13.31
N ARG A 78 -14.32 -4.97 -13.32
CA ARG A 78 -15.50 -4.21 -13.73
C ARG A 78 -15.11 -3.07 -14.65
N SER A 79 -16.00 -2.69 -15.56
CA SER A 79 -15.84 -1.44 -16.32
C SER A 79 -16.18 -0.26 -15.41
N LEU A 80 -15.37 0.80 -15.46
CA LEU A 80 -15.64 2.02 -14.71
C LEU A 80 -16.64 2.93 -15.43
N PRO A 81 -17.42 3.75 -14.71
CA PRO A 81 -17.40 3.89 -13.24
C PRO A 81 -18.25 2.85 -12.50
N ASN A 82 -19.26 2.25 -13.16
CA ASN A 82 -20.37 1.57 -12.48
C ASN A 82 -20.71 0.17 -13.07
N GLY A 83 -19.81 -0.45 -13.82
CA GLY A 83 -20.04 -1.79 -14.35
C GLY A 83 -20.09 -2.85 -13.26
N ASP A 84 -20.78 -3.96 -13.54
CA ASP A 84 -20.82 -5.12 -12.65
C ASP A 84 -19.46 -5.83 -12.59
N TRP A 85 -19.18 -6.45 -11.44
CA TRP A 85 -18.01 -7.32 -11.28
C TRP A 85 -18.22 -8.62 -12.04
N GLN A 86 -17.27 -8.96 -12.90
CA GLN A 86 -17.18 -10.24 -13.60
C GLN A 86 -15.81 -10.88 -13.35
N GLY A 87 -15.72 -12.20 -13.37
CA GLY A 87 -14.45 -12.88 -13.20
C GLY A 87 -14.62 -14.37 -12.96
N PHE A 88 -13.59 -14.99 -12.42
CA PHE A 88 -13.55 -16.44 -12.23
C PHE A 88 -12.65 -16.80 -11.02
N VAL A 89 -12.68 -18.07 -10.64
CA VAL A 89 -11.89 -18.63 -9.54
C VAL A 89 -10.86 -19.57 -10.15
N PHE A 90 -9.61 -19.50 -9.72
CA PHE A 90 -8.58 -20.48 -10.04
C PHE A 90 -8.83 -21.73 -9.20
N THR A 91 -9.06 -22.88 -9.85
CA THR A 91 -9.41 -24.14 -9.16
C THR A 91 -8.29 -25.18 -9.19
N ASP A 92 -7.13 -24.79 -9.69
CA ASP A 92 -5.93 -25.63 -9.84
C ASP A 92 -4.92 -25.43 -8.70
N TYR A 93 -5.30 -24.67 -7.67
CA TYR A 93 -4.50 -24.43 -6.46
C TYR A 93 -5.41 -24.39 -5.24
N ASN A 94 -5.05 -25.13 -4.19
CA ASN A 94 -5.78 -25.15 -2.92
C ASN A 94 -4.92 -24.44 -1.86
N GLN A 95 -5.37 -23.27 -1.40
CA GLN A 95 -4.78 -22.61 -0.25
C GLN A 95 -5.38 -23.21 1.03
N THR A 96 -4.55 -23.67 1.95
CA THR A 96 -5.00 -24.38 3.17
C THR A 96 -4.57 -23.75 4.48
N ASP A 97 -3.59 -22.85 4.45
CA ASP A 97 -2.97 -22.33 5.66
C ASP A 97 -3.76 -21.11 6.18
N ASP A 98 -4.03 -21.07 7.49
CA ASP A 98 -4.71 -19.94 8.14
C ASP A 98 -3.65 -18.93 8.58
N ASP A 99 -3.06 -18.25 7.60
CA ASP A 99 -1.92 -17.34 7.79
C ASP A 99 -2.17 -16.00 7.09
N GLY A 100 -2.01 -14.90 7.83
CA GLY A 100 -2.22 -13.55 7.29
C GLY A 100 -1.15 -13.12 6.28
N HIS A 101 -0.01 -13.80 6.22
CA HIS A 101 1.04 -13.53 5.24
C HIS A 101 0.64 -13.95 3.82
N ASP A 102 -0.29 -14.90 3.69
CA ASP A 102 -0.68 -15.57 2.44
C ASP A 102 -1.63 -14.74 1.57
N ILE A 103 -1.29 -13.48 1.35
CA ILE A 103 -2.06 -12.52 0.55
C ILE A 103 -2.01 -12.84 -0.96
N ILE A 104 -2.77 -12.09 -1.76
CA ILE A 104 -2.64 -12.06 -3.23
C ILE A 104 -2.23 -10.66 -3.68
N SER A 105 -1.12 -10.54 -4.39
CA SER A 105 -0.65 -9.29 -5.00
C SER A 105 -0.91 -9.26 -6.49
N LEU A 106 -1.42 -8.12 -6.97
CA LEU A 106 -1.82 -7.85 -8.34
C LEU A 106 -1.01 -6.70 -8.92
N GLY A 107 -0.38 -6.93 -10.08
CA GLY A 107 0.27 -5.91 -10.90
C GLY A 107 -0.27 -5.93 -12.33
N ILE A 108 -0.36 -4.77 -12.98
CA ILE A 108 -0.78 -4.68 -14.39
C ILE A 108 0.25 -3.84 -15.16
N SER A 109 0.89 -4.48 -16.13
CA SER A 109 1.83 -3.85 -17.05
C SER A 109 1.09 -2.90 -17.99
N ARG A 110 1.53 -1.63 -18.11
CA ARG A 110 0.83 -0.61 -18.91
C ARG A 110 1.00 -0.83 -20.42
N GLY A 111 2.19 -1.22 -20.85
CA GLY A 111 2.61 -1.29 -22.25
C GLY A 111 1.97 -2.44 -23.00
N ASP A 112 1.80 -3.60 -22.36
CA ASP A 112 1.15 -4.76 -22.97
C ASP A 112 -0.15 -5.20 -22.29
N GLY A 113 -0.48 -4.70 -21.11
CA GLY A 113 -1.70 -5.09 -20.40
C GLY A 113 -1.64 -6.49 -19.80
N THR A 114 -0.43 -7.05 -19.61
CA THR A 114 -0.25 -8.30 -18.89
C THR A 114 -0.59 -8.11 -17.41
N ILE A 115 -1.43 -9.00 -16.88
CA ILE A 115 -1.81 -9.06 -15.47
C ILE A 115 -0.88 -10.04 -14.77
N HIS A 116 -0.19 -9.62 -13.71
CA HIS A 116 0.73 -10.41 -12.91
C HIS A 116 0.14 -10.68 -11.52
N LEU A 117 0.23 -11.93 -11.08
CA LEU A 117 -0.29 -12.39 -9.80
C LEU A 117 0.79 -13.17 -9.06
N ILE A 118 0.95 -12.88 -7.76
CA ILE A 118 1.69 -13.72 -6.81
C ILE A 118 0.80 -13.92 -5.59
N TRP A 119 0.69 -15.14 -5.08
CA TRP A 119 -0.17 -15.44 -3.94
C TRP A 119 0.44 -16.45 -2.97
N ASP A 120 -0.13 -16.53 -1.76
CA ASP A 120 0.16 -17.61 -0.80
C ASP A 120 1.66 -17.76 -0.52
N GLN A 121 2.29 -16.67 -0.07
CA GLN A 121 3.73 -16.55 0.12
C GLN A 121 4.05 -16.28 1.59
N HIS A 122 4.47 -17.32 2.30
CA HIS A 122 5.11 -17.21 3.60
C HIS A 122 6.20 -18.26 3.74
N ASP A 123 7.46 -17.82 3.58
CA ASP A 123 8.64 -18.68 3.63
C ASP A 123 8.50 -19.97 2.79
N ASN A 124 7.84 -19.87 1.63
CA ASN A 124 7.57 -20.99 0.73
C ASN A 124 8.10 -20.74 -0.70
N SER A 125 7.87 -21.67 -1.63
CA SER A 125 8.27 -21.48 -3.03
C SER A 125 7.36 -20.47 -3.72
N LEU A 126 7.92 -19.69 -4.64
CA LEU A 126 7.15 -18.72 -5.42
C LEU A 126 5.93 -19.36 -6.09
N ASN A 127 4.77 -18.71 -5.94
CA ASN A 127 3.52 -19.05 -6.64
C ASN A 127 3.16 -17.87 -7.55
N TYR A 128 3.79 -17.83 -8.73
CA TYR A 128 3.61 -16.78 -9.72
C TYR A 128 2.72 -17.23 -10.89
N ARG A 129 1.90 -16.30 -11.39
CA ARG A 129 1.13 -16.48 -12.62
C ARG A 129 1.00 -15.16 -13.37
N SER A 130 0.89 -15.21 -14.70
CA SER A 130 0.53 -14.04 -15.49
C SER A 130 -0.50 -14.34 -16.57
N SER A 131 -1.23 -13.31 -17.01
CA SER A 131 -2.09 -13.39 -18.18
C SER A 131 -1.28 -13.39 -19.48
N LEU A 132 -1.95 -13.64 -20.60
CA LEU A 132 -1.47 -13.24 -21.92
C LEU A 132 -1.39 -11.70 -22.01
N ALA A 133 -0.51 -11.20 -22.86
CA ALA A 133 -0.51 -9.80 -23.27
C ALA A 133 -1.85 -9.43 -23.94
N GLY A 134 -2.26 -8.16 -23.83
CA GLY A 134 -3.50 -7.64 -24.40
C GLY A 134 -4.71 -7.69 -23.48
N VAL A 135 -4.66 -8.45 -22.38
CA VAL A 135 -5.83 -8.73 -21.54
C VAL A 135 -6.36 -7.46 -20.87
N ALA A 136 -5.48 -6.60 -20.36
CA ALA A 136 -5.89 -5.35 -19.72
C ALA A 136 -5.84 -4.12 -20.66
N THR A 137 -5.12 -4.17 -21.78
CA THR A 137 -5.09 -3.10 -22.80
C THR A 137 -6.27 -3.17 -23.77
N ASN A 138 -6.89 -4.34 -23.96
CA ASN A 138 -8.14 -4.48 -24.72
C ASN A 138 -9.17 -5.34 -23.98
N PRO A 139 -9.63 -4.89 -22.79
CA PRO A 139 -10.43 -5.72 -21.89
C PRO A 139 -11.77 -6.14 -22.47
N SER A 140 -12.37 -5.30 -23.33
CA SER A 140 -13.66 -5.58 -23.98
C SER A 140 -13.56 -6.60 -25.13
N ALA A 141 -12.37 -6.86 -25.67
CA ALA A 141 -12.18 -7.81 -26.77
C ALA A 141 -11.81 -9.23 -26.32
N VAL A 142 -11.56 -9.43 -25.02
CA VAL A 142 -11.17 -10.73 -24.46
C VAL A 142 -12.29 -11.33 -23.62
N ASN A 143 -12.49 -12.65 -23.77
CA ASN A 143 -13.32 -13.41 -22.84
C ASN A 143 -12.51 -13.69 -21.57
N PHE A 144 -12.85 -13.02 -20.46
CA PHE A 144 -12.03 -13.01 -19.25
C PHE A 144 -12.20 -14.28 -18.43
N THR A 145 -11.37 -15.28 -18.73
CA THR A 145 -11.41 -16.61 -18.11
C THR A 145 -10.01 -17.07 -17.69
N ALA A 146 -9.96 -18.13 -16.87
CA ALA A 146 -8.70 -18.70 -16.37
C ALA A 146 -7.73 -19.14 -17.48
N GLN A 147 -8.24 -19.49 -18.67
CA GLN A 147 -7.42 -19.92 -19.81
C GLN A 147 -6.55 -18.81 -20.39
N LEU A 148 -6.81 -17.54 -20.03
CA LEU A 148 -5.94 -16.42 -20.39
C LEU A 148 -4.68 -16.35 -19.53
N PHE A 149 -4.57 -17.16 -18.48
CA PHE A 149 -3.44 -17.14 -17.55
C PHE A 149 -2.57 -18.38 -17.68
N SER A 150 -1.27 -18.21 -17.43
CA SER A 150 -0.32 -19.31 -17.38
C SER A 150 -0.68 -20.30 -16.25
N PRO A 151 -0.15 -21.53 -16.28
CA PRO A 151 -0.04 -22.34 -15.08
C PRO A 151 0.73 -21.61 -13.97
N LEU A 152 0.65 -22.14 -12.75
CA LEU A 152 1.48 -21.66 -11.64
C LEU A 152 2.96 -21.95 -11.93
N SER A 153 3.81 -20.99 -11.62
CA SER A 153 5.25 -21.04 -11.83
C SER A 153 5.97 -20.70 -10.53
N ASP A 154 7.06 -21.40 -10.28
CA ASP A 154 8.01 -21.15 -9.19
C ASP A 154 9.22 -20.32 -9.63
N PHE A 155 9.11 -19.67 -10.79
CA PHE A 155 10.02 -18.67 -11.33
C PHE A 155 9.26 -17.49 -11.91
N LEU A 156 9.92 -16.33 -11.90
CA LEU A 156 9.54 -15.20 -12.74
C LEU A 156 10.00 -15.48 -14.19
N PRO A 157 9.11 -15.33 -15.20
CA PRO A 157 9.47 -15.55 -16.60
C PRO A 157 10.71 -14.75 -17.04
N GLY A 158 11.65 -15.42 -17.69
CA GLY A 158 12.92 -14.85 -18.14
C GLY A 158 14.07 -14.95 -17.13
N LEU A 159 13.79 -15.43 -15.91
CA LEU A 159 14.77 -15.58 -14.82
C LEU A 159 15.00 -17.03 -14.41
N GLU A 160 14.67 -18.00 -15.26
CA GLU A 160 14.80 -19.44 -14.98
C GLU A 160 16.26 -19.89 -14.81
N SER A 161 17.23 -19.07 -15.23
CA SER A 161 18.66 -19.33 -15.03
C SER A 161 19.18 -18.92 -13.66
N LEU A 162 18.44 -18.15 -12.87
CA LEU A 162 18.83 -17.78 -11.52
C LEU A 162 18.76 -19.00 -10.58
N ASP A 163 19.58 -19.01 -9.52
CA ASP A 163 19.48 -20.06 -8.50
C ASP A 163 18.16 -19.90 -7.74
N LYS A 164 17.25 -20.85 -7.95
CA LYS A 164 15.95 -20.88 -7.29
C LYS A 164 16.08 -20.77 -5.77
N ASN A 165 17.11 -21.38 -5.18
CA ASN A 165 17.27 -21.42 -3.73
C ASN A 165 17.66 -20.06 -3.13
N VAL A 166 18.11 -19.12 -3.96
CA VAL A 166 18.50 -17.78 -3.54
C VAL A 166 17.36 -16.79 -3.76
N HIS A 167 16.54 -16.98 -4.80
CA HIS A 167 15.61 -15.94 -5.26
C HIS A 167 14.13 -16.32 -5.15
N PHE A 168 13.79 -17.61 -5.18
CA PHE A 168 12.40 -18.06 -5.38
C PHE A 168 11.98 -19.20 -4.42
N ILE A 169 12.73 -19.40 -3.34
CA ILE A 169 12.29 -20.17 -2.17
C ILE A 169 12.30 -19.24 -0.96
N ASN A 170 11.47 -19.54 0.05
CA ASN A 170 11.30 -18.70 1.23
C ASN A 170 10.82 -17.28 0.90
N VAL A 171 9.91 -17.16 -0.06
CA VAL A 171 9.38 -15.87 -0.51
C VAL A 171 8.24 -15.43 0.42
N THR A 172 8.21 -14.14 0.74
CA THR A 172 7.14 -13.47 1.52
C THR A 172 6.92 -12.04 1.00
N TYR A 173 5.74 -11.48 1.21
CA TYR A 173 5.38 -10.08 0.93
C TYR A 173 5.63 -9.59 -0.52
N PRO A 174 5.15 -10.31 -1.56
CA PRO A 174 5.27 -9.82 -2.92
C PRO A 174 4.52 -8.50 -3.07
N ARG A 175 5.12 -7.50 -3.71
CA ARG A 175 4.42 -6.25 -4.06
C ARG A 175 4.76 -5.73 -5.44
N PHE A 176 3.74 -5.37 -6.19
CA PHE A 176 3.89 -4.72 -7.49
C PHE A 176 3.76 -3.21 -7.33
N LEU A 177 4.59 -2.47 -8.05
CA LEU A 177 4.49 -1.02 -8.16
C LEU A 177 4.65 -0.62 -9.63
N ARG A 178 3.73 0.19 -10.11
CA ARG A 178 3.80 0.71 -11.47
C ARG A 178 4.92 1.73 -11.60
N ILE A 179 5.79 1.53 -12.60
CA ILE A 179 6.85 2.50 -12.91
C ILE A 179 6.20 3.71 -13.64
N PRO A 180 6.51 4.96 -13.25
CA PRO A 180 6.06 6.13 -13.99
C PRO A 180 6.53 6.09 -15.45
N ILE A 181 5.83 6.79 -16.34
CA ILE A 181 6.33 6.96 -17.71
C ILE A 181 7.54 7.89 -17.64
N LEU A 182 8.74 7.33 -17.87
CA LEU A 182 10.00 8.06 -17.89
C LEU A 182 10.64 7.87 -19.28
N GLU A 183 11.30 8.90 -19.80
CA GLU A 183 11.89 8.86 -21.16
C GLU A 183 12.96 7.75 -21.31
N ASP A 184 13.66 7.42 -20.23
CA ASP A 184 14.83 6.53 -20.24
C ASP A 184 14.54 5.07 -19.86
N THR A 185 13.26 4.68 -19.67
CA THR A 185 12.90 3.30 -19.34
C THR A 185 11.78 2.74 -20.20
N SER A 186 11.88 1.44 -20.48
CA SER A 186 10.81 0.64 -21.09
C SER A 186 10.19 -0.34 -20.09
N ALA A 187 10.58 -0.27 -18.82
CA ALA A 187 10.01 -1.10 -17.77
C ALA A 187 8.70 -0.50 -17.25
N ASP A 188 7.72 -1.37 -17.03
CA ASP A 188 6.36 -0.98 -16.63
C ASP A 188 6.04 -1.24 -15.16
N LEU A 189 6.65 -2.29 -14.60
CA LEU A 189 6.43 -2.69 -13.22
C LEU A 189 7.75 -2.90 -12.49
N LEU A 190 7.78 -2.50 -11.24
CA LEU A 190 8.70 -2.94 -10.21
C LEU A 190 8.00 -4.04 -9.40
N LEU A 191 8.73 -5.09 -9.05
CA LEU A 191 8.32 -6.12 -8.10
C LEU A 191 9.35 -6.16 -6.98
N GLU A 192 8.87 -6.08 -5.74
CA GLU A 192 9.65 -6.39 -4.55
C GLU A 192 9.16 -7.69 -3.90
N MET A 193 10.10 -8.49 -3.42
CA MET A 193 9.84 -9.69 -2.64
C MET A 193 10.88 -9.82 -1.53
N ARG A 194 10.45 -10.21 -0.34
CA ARG A 194 11.36 -10.65 0.72
C ARG A 194 11.67 -12.13 0.52
N VAL A 195 12.94 -12.49 0.59
CA VAL A 195 13.44 -13.86 0.45
C VAL A 195 14.28 -14.24 1.66
N GLY A 196 13.88 -15.30 2.36
CA GLY A 196 14.58 -15.81 3.55
C GLY A 196 13.83 -15.57 4.86
N GLN A 197 14.24 -16.30 5.89
CA GLN A 197 13.56 -16.38 7.17
C GLN A 197 13.73 -15.11 8.02
N ALA A 198 12.89 -14.96 9.05
CA ALA A 198 13.05 -13.90 10.03
C ALA A 198 14.46 -13.87 10.66
N GLY A 199 15.01 -12.67 10.79
CA GLY A 199 16.38 -12.36 11.19
C GLY A 199 17.43 -12.35 10.07
N GLN A 200 17.13 -12.91 8.89
CA GLN A 200 18.08 -13.04 7.77
C GLN A 200 17.40 -12.91 6.40
N GLY A 201 16.17 -12.39 6.34
CA GLY A 201 15.46 -12.20 5.08
C GLY A 201 15.97 -10.98 4.33
N ASP A 202 16.10 -11.11 3.02
CA ASP A 202 16.60 -10.08 2.13
C ASP A 202 15.47 -9.55 1.24
N ASP A 203 15.41 -8.24 1.02
CA ASP A 203 14.43 -7.67 0.09
C ASP A 203 15.05 -7.47 -1.30
N TRP A 204 14.42 -8.08 -2.30
CA TRP A 204 14.90 -8.15 -3.68
C TRP A 204 14.01 -7.37 -4.62
N LEU A 205 14.62 -6.67 -5.58
CA LEU A 205 13.94 -5.90 -6.62
C LEU A 205 14.09 -6.55 -8.00
N TYR A 206 13.00 -6.50 -8.75
CA TYR A 206 12.89 -6.92 -10.14
C TYR A 206 12.11 -5.87 -10.92
N TYR A 207 12.34 -5.74 -12.22
CA TYR A 207 11.45 -4.98 -13.10
C TYR A 207 10.93 -5.83 -14.25
N TYR A 208 9.74 -5.51 -14.73
CA TYR A 208 9.14 -6.12 -15.91
C TYR A 208 9.20 -5.16 -17.10
N THR A 209 9.67 -5.65 -18.23
CA THR A 209 9.57 -4.95 -19.52
C THR A 209 8.65 -5.74 -20.45
N PRO A 210 7.61 -5.10 -21.03
CA PRO A 210 6.78 -5.72 -22.06
C PRO A 210 7.61 -6.43 -23.12
N GLU A 211 7.14 -7.61 -23.55
CA GLU A 211 7.79 -8.47 -24.56
C GLU A 211 9.18 -9.05 -24.16
N LYS A 212 9.83 -8.55 -23.11
CA LYS A 212 11.15 -9.03 -22.62
C LYS A 212 11.08 -9.84 -21.32
N ASN A 213 10.01 -9.67 -20.54
CA ASN A 213 9.77 -10.27 -19.23
C ASN A 213 10.54 -9.61 -18.06
N TRP A 214 10.75 -10.37 -16.97
CA TRP A 214 11.35 -9.89 -15.73
C TRP A 214 12.87 -9.83 -15.82
N THR A 215 13.44 -8.82 -15.18
CA THR A 215 14.88 -8.67 -14.98
C THR A 215 15.17 -8.41 -13.50
N LEU A 216 16.19 -9.08 -12.97
CA LEU A 216 16.69 -8.83 -11.61
C LEU A 216 17.38 -7.46 -11.54
N ILE A 217 17.01 -6.64 -10.55
CA ILE A 217 17.75 -5.43 -10.18
C ILE A 217 18.78 -5.77 -9.11
N GLY A 218 18.36 -6.48 -8.06
CA GLY A 218 19.24 -6.96 -6.99
C GLY A 218 18.61 -6.85 -5.59
N ARG A 219 19.36 -7.29 -4.58
CA ARG A 219 19.02 -7.19 -3.16
C ARG A 219 19.29 -5.78 -2.65
N TYR A 220 18.26 -5.03 -2.25
CA TYR A 220 18.43 -3.64 -1.81
C TYR A 220 18.49 -3.46 -0.30
N LEU A 221 17.78 -4.31 0.46
CA LEU A 221 17.89 -4.40 1.91
C LEU A 221 18.39 -5.82 2.25
N GLU A 222 19.44 -5.91 3.07
CA GLU A 222 19.96 -7.18 3.57
C GLU A 222 19.65 -7.33 5.06
N GLY A 223 19.11 -8.48 5.43
CA GLY A 223 18.88 -8.85 6.82
C GLY A 223 20.20 -9.20 7.50
N VAL A 224 20.50 -8.59 8.65
CA VAL A 224 21.75 -8.87 9.40
C VAL A 224 21.42 -9.07 10.88
N ASN A 225 21.00 -10.29 11.24
CA ASN A 225 20.44 -10.61 12.57
C ASN A 225 19.19 -9.75 12.93
N ASN A 226 18.56 -9.19 11.91
CA ASN A 226 17.33 -8.42 11.94
C ASN A 226 16.68 -8.48 10.55
N ASN A 227 15.47 -7.95 10.42
CA ASN A 227 14.81 -7.75 9.13
C ASN A 227 14.33 -6.32 9.01
N ALA A 228 14.51 -5.74 7.83
CA ALA A 228 13.75 -4.56 7.45
C ALA A 228 12.31 -4.98 7.13
N TYR A 229 11.35 -4.14 7.53
CA TYR A 229 9.96 -4.26 7.13
C TYR A 229 9.50 -2.92 6.59
N ILE A 230 9.43 -2.82 5.27
CA ILE A 230 9.13 -1.55 4.61
C ILE A 230 7.66 -1.16 4.78
N ASN A 231 7.41 0.14 4.93
CA ASN A 231 6.08 0.72 4.84
C ASN A 231 5.57 0.71 3.38
N GLY A 232 6.48 0.77 2.42
CA GLY A 232 6.16 0.71 1.00
C GLY A 232 7.31 1.17 0.12
N LEU A 233 7.04 1.18 -1.20
CA LEU A 233 7.88 1.76 -2.23
C LEU A 233 6.99 2.73 -3.01
N ASP A 234 7.48 3.94 -3.25
CA ASP A 234 6.77 4.93 -4.06
C ASP A 234 7.74 5.67 -4.97
N PHE A 235 7.28 5.96 -6.18
CA PHE A 235 8.00 6.84 -7.10
C PHE A 235 7.54 8.29 -6.92
N SER A 236 8.52 9.19 -6.92
CA SER A 236 8.29 10.62 -7.13
C SER A 236 7.83 10.88 -8.57
N THR A 237 7.33 12.09 -8.83
CA THR A 237 7.00 12.53 -10.20
C THR A 237 8.21 12.49 -11.14
N ASP A 238 9.42 12.55 -10.58
CA ASP A 238 10.68 12.60 -11.32
C ASP A 238 11.30 11.19 -11.48
N GLY A 239 10.57 10.12 -11.12
CA GLY A 239 11.04 8.75 -11.26
C GLY A 239 12.00 8.27 -10.17
N VAL A 240 12.26 9.08 -9.14
CA VAL A 240 13.03 8.66 -7.96
C VAL A 240 12.20 7.73 -7.09
N LEU A 241 12.67 6.50 -6.90
CA LEU A 241 12.08 5.50 -6.01
C LEU A 241 12.46 5.81 -4.56
N GLN A 242 11.51 5.75 -3.63
CA GLN A 242 11.76 6.01 -2.22
C GLN A 242 11.13 4.92 -1.34
N THR A 243 11.83 4.57 -0.27
CA THR A 243 11.39 3.55 0.70
C THR A 243 11.64 4.02 2.12
N THR A 244 10.75 3.61 3.02
CA THR A 244 10.87 3.77 4.47
C THR A 244 10.58 2.46 5.15
N TRP A 245 11.23 2.20 6.28
CA TRP A 245 11.08 0.95 6.99
C TRP A 245 11.38 1.11 8.48
N THR A 246 11.10 0.04 9.21
CA THR A 246 11.59 -0.18 10.57
C THR A 246 12.31 -1.52 10.60
N TYR A 247 13.31 -1.67 11.45
CA TYR A 247 13.96 -2.95 11.68
C TYR A 247 13.24 -3.72 12.76
N ARG A 248 13.21 -5.05 12.64
CA ARG A 248 12.90 -5.95 13.75
C ARG A 248 14.09 -6.85 14.02
N ASP A 249 14.65 -6.73 15.21
CA ASP A 249 15.73 -7.62 15.64
C ASP A 249 15.23 -9.04 15.84
N TYR A 250 16.09 -9.99 15.48
CA TYR A 250 15.82 -11.40 15.69
C TYR A 250 16.15 -11.84 17.10
N VAL A 251 15.20 -12.55 17.71
CA VAL A 251 15.37 -13.26 18.97
C VAL A 251 15.36 -14.76 18.66
N ASN A 252 16.50 -15.41 18.92
CA ASN A 252 16.67 -16.84 18.67
C ASN A 252 15.71 -17.68 19.54
N THR A 253 14.96 -18.58 18.90
CA THR A 253 14.00 -19.47 19.56
C THR A 253 14.36 -20.93 19.41
N THR A 254 14.35 -21.67 20.52
CA THR A 254 14.35 -23.14 20.54
C THR A 254 12.90 -23.66 20.52
N GLY A 255 12.22 -23.65 19.37
CA GLY A 255 10.86 -24.25 19.27
C GLY A 255 9.93 -23.66 18.20
N GLN A 256 8.85 -24.41 17.92
CA GLN A 256 7.89 -24.32 16.79
C GLN A 256 6.92 -23.12 16.76
N ASP A 257 7.06 -22.10 17.62
CA ASP A 257 6.13 -20.95 17.65
C ASP A 257 6.64 -19.77 16.79
N VAL A 258 6.96 -20.05 15.52
CA VAL A 258 7.59 -19.07 14.58
C VAL A 258 6.67 -18.57 13.47
N ALA A 259 5.46 -19.11 13.35
CA ALA A 259 4.55 -18.87 12.21
C ALA A 259 3.31 -18.02 12.55
N VAL A 260 3.29 -17.38 13.72
CA VAL A 260 2.23 -16.44 14.09
C VAL A 260 2.93 -15.16 14.51
N GLU A 261 2.36 -13.99 14.24
CA GLU A 261 2.89 -12.67 14.63
C GLU A 261 3.25 -12.52 16.14
N ALA A 262 3.03 -13.56 16.94
CA ALA A 262 3.39 -13.74 18.33
C ALA A 262 4.38 -14.91 18.52
N GLY A 263 5.64 -14.72 18.09
CA GLY A 263 6.81 -15.35 18.71
C GLY A 263 7.61 -14.29 19.49
N PRO A 264 8.76 -14.58 20.11
CA PRO A 264 9.61 -13.53 20.68
C PRO A 264 10.24 -12.63 19.59
N ASN A 265 9.90 -12.85 18.32
CA ASN A 265 10.10 -11.97 17.18
C ASN A 265 8.85 -11.12 16.91
N GLY A 266 8.13 -10.70 17.95
CA GLY A 266 6.96 -9.84 17.85
C GLY A 266 7.31 -8.38 17.58
N PRO A 267 6.29 -7.53 17.33
CA PRO A 267 6.46 -6.11 17.01
C PRO A 267 7.12 -5.30 18.13
N GLU A 268 7.18 -5.80 19.36
CA GLU A 268 7.93 -5.18 20.46
C GLU A 268 9.44 -5.07 20.18
N ASN A 269 9.97 -5.90 19.27
CA ASN A 269 11.37 -5.83 18.83
C ASN A 269 11.59 -4.91 17.63
N ASN A 270 10.54 -4.27 17.13
CA ASN A 270 10.69 -3.25 16.10
C ASN A 270 11.41 -2.02 16.67
N HIS A 271 12.25 -1.40 15.86
CA HIS A 271 12.98 -0.19 16.21
C HIS A 271 13.33 0.63 14.96
N ASP A 272 13.55 1.92 15.20
CA ASP A 272 13.95 2.92 14.24
C ASP A 272 12.93 3.18 13.10
N MET A 273 12.93 4.42 12.61
CA MET A 273 12.31 4.78 11.33
C MET A 273 13.41 5.21 10.38
N ASP A 274 13.55 4.43 9.31
CA ASP A 274 14.63 4.54 8.33
C ASP A 274 14.12 4.99 6.96
N TYR A 275 15.03 5.53 6.14
CA TYR A 275 14.73 6.03 4.81
C TYR A 275 15.91 5.89 3.83
N ALA A 276 15.58 5.59 2.57
CA ALA A 276 16.51 5.67 1.45
C ALA A 276 15.77 5.98 0.15
N TYR A 277 16.52 6.46 -0.85
CA TYR A 277 15.98 6.69 -2.19
C TYR A 277 16.91 6.19 -3.29
N SER A 278 16.36 5.88 -4.46
CA SER A 278 17.09 5.46 -5.66
C SER A 278 16.67 6.29 -6.88
N PRO A 279 17.62 6.99 -7.54
CA PRO A 279 17.33 7.76 -8.75
C PRO A 279 17.29 6.92 -10.03
N ASP A 280 17.67 5.64 -9.98
CA ASP A 280 17.83 4.76 -11.14
C ASP A 280 17.12 3.42 -10.96
N LEU A 281 15.81 3.47 -10.66
CA LEU A 281 14.90 2.31 -10.54
C LEU A 281 15.30 1.26 -9.47
N GLY A 282 16.17 1.60 -8.53
CA GLY A 282 16.64 0.70 -7.48
C GLY A 282 18.07 0.18 -7.67
N PHE A 283 18.80 0.57 -8.72
CA PHE A 283 20.18 0.10 -8.93
C PHE A 283 21.20 0.75 -7.99
N THR A 284 21.02 2.01 -7.63
CA THR A 284 21.85 2.75 -6.68
C THR A 284 20.98 3.39 -5.61
N TRP A 285 21.41 3.30 -4.36
CA TRP A 285 20.63 3.80 -3.22
C TRP A 285 21.41 4.86 -2.46
N HIS A 286 20.69 5.91 -2.08
CA HIS A 286 21.19 7.07 -1.39
C HIS A 286 20.45 7.28 -0.07
N ASN A 287 21.18 7.76 0.94
CA ASN A 287 20.59 8.20 2.20
C ASN A 287 19.97 9.60 2.06
N ASN A 288 19.40 10.13 3.15
CA ASN A 288 18.74 11.44 3.17
C ASN A 288 19.62 12.62 2.68
N TRP A 289 20.94 12.51 2.85
CA TRP A 289 21.94 13.52 2.49
C TRP A 289 22.63 13.26 1.14
N GLY A 290 22.13 12.30 0.36
CA GLY A 290 22.61 12.01 -0.99
C GLY A 290 23.88 11.16 -1.05
N GLN A 291 24.34 10.59 0.07
CA GLN A 291 25.48 9.67 0.07
C GLN A 291 25.04 8.30 -0.45
N ILE A 292 25.83 7.69 -1.33
CA ILE A 292 25.58 6.33 -1.81
C ILE A 292 25.76 5.34 -0.65
N ILE A 293 24.73 4.56 -0.38
CA ILE A 293 24.66 3.53 0.67
C ILE A 293 24.36 2.14 0.13
N GLY A 294 24.11 2.01 -1.17
CA GLY A 294 23.94 0.74 -1.88
C GLY A 294 24.19 0.89 -3.38
N ASN A 295 24.71 -0.16 -4.01
CA ASN A 295 24.92 -0.27 -5.45
C ASN A 295 24.75 -1.73 -5.89
N LEU A 296 23.60 -2.03 -6.48
CA LEU A 296 23.17 -3.39 -6.75
C LEU A 296 23.84 -3.98 -7.99
N LYS A 297 24.39 -3.12 -8.87
CA LYS A 297 25.21 -3.55 -10.02
C LYS A 297 26.52 -4.24 -9.60
N VAL A 298 26.94 -4.03 -8.36
CA VAL A 298 28.11 -4.67 -7.74
C VAL A 298 27.75 -5.37 -6.42
N GLU A 299 26.47 -5.72 -6.25
CA GLU A 299 25.96 -6.53 -5.13
C GLU A 299 26.23 -5.92 -3.74
N ILE A 300 26.14 -4.59 -3.61
CA ILE A 300 26.25 -3.89 -2.33
C ILE A 300 24.85 -3.43 -1.89
N PRO A 301 24.17 -4.14 -0.96
CA PRO A 301 22.88 -3.73 -0.43
C PRO A 301 23.03 -2.66 0.66
N ILE A 302 21.89 -2.10 1.08
CA ILE A 302 21.77 -1.36 2.33
C ILE A 302 21.71 -2.39 3.47
N VAL A 303 22.53 -2.18 4.51
CA VAL A 303 22.56 -2.98 5.73
C VAL A 303 22.23 -2.10 6.94
N PRO A 304 21.92 -2.66 8.13
CA PRO A 304 21.61 -1.85 9.32
C PRO A 304 22.71 -0.86 9.74
N ALA A 305 23.97 -1.15 9.38
CA ALA A 305 25.10 -0.27 9.65
C ALA A 305 25.34 0.80 8.56
N SER A 306 24.54 0.83 7.49
CA SER A 306 24.68 1.82 6.41
C SER A 306 24.48 3.24 6.94
N ALA A 307 25.37 4.15 6.53
CA ALA A 307 25.43 5.48 7.12
C ALA A 307 24.18 6.32 6.79
N GLY A 308 23.56 6.89 7.82
CA GLY A 308 22.52 7.91 7.68
C GLY A 308 21.16 7.40 7.18
N ILE A 309 20.85 6.11 7.37
CA ILE A 309 19.53 5.54 7.05
C ILE A 309 18.46 5.93 8.09
N THR A 310 18.83 6.03 9.37
CA THR A 310 17.89 6.30 10.47
C THR A 310 17.53 7.76 10.60
N MET A 311 16.26 8.08 10.36
CA MET A 311 15.72 9.44 10.49
C MET A 311 15.28 9.73 11.92
N PHE A 312 14.69 8.72 12.58
CA PHE A 312 14.31 8.80 13.98
C PHE A 312 14.68 7.52 14.71
N GLY A 313 15.49 7.66 15.76
CA GLY A 313 15.75 6.57 16.69
C GLY A 313 14.50 6.28 17.52
N ILE A 314 13.95 5.08 17.37
CA ILE A 314 12.80 4.60 18.15
C ILE A 314 13.24 3.28 18.77
N PRO A 315 13.36 3.18 20.10
CA PRO A 315 13.88 1.96 20.70
C PRO A 315 12.89 0.81 20.54
N LYS A 316 13.38 -0.42 20.71
CA LYS A 316 12.52 -1.58 21.01
C LYS A 316 11.58 -1.24 22.16
N TYR A 317 10.40 -1.83 22.16
CA TYR A 317 9.29 -1.49 23.05
C TYR A 317 8.79 -0.04 22.90
N GLY A 318 9.30 0.71 21.91
CA GLY A 318 8.84 2.04 21.55
C GLY A 318 7.55 2.05 20.72
N GLY A 319 7.00 0.87 20.39
CA GLY A 319 5.68 0.69 19.77
C GLY A 319 5.62 0.94 18.27
N ILE A 320 6.76 1.14 17.58
CA ILE A 320 6.73 1.27 16.12
C ILE A 320 6.23 -0.02 15.48
N LEU A 321 5.12 0.07 14.73
CA LEU A 321 4.61 -1.06 13.96
C LEU A 321 5.10 -0.99 12.52
N ASN A 322 5.45 -2.14 11.95
CA ASN A 322 5.91 -2.28 10.57
C ASN A 322 4.76 -2.37 9.55
N GLN A 323 5.11 -2.16 8.26
CA GLN A 323 4.22 -2.36 7.11
C GLN A 323 2.90 -1.57 7.18
N GLU A 324 2.94 -0.36 7.72
CA GLU A 324 1.79 0.53 7.75
C GLU A 324 1.60 1.21 6.39
N ALA A 325 2.05 2.45 6.24
CA ALA A 325 1.90 3.14 4.97
C ALA A 325 2.93 4.25 4.77
N GLN A 326 3.22 4.48 3.49
CA GLN A 326 3.86 5.69 3.01
C GLN A 326 3.20 6.16 1.72
N THR A 327 3.48 7.41 1.34
CA THR A 327 3.14 7.96 0.04
C THR A 327 4.01 9.19 -0.25
N LEU A 328 4.14 9.54 -1.53
CA LEU A 328 4.72 10.81 -1.96
C LEU A 328 3.59 11.73 -2.42
N ASP A 329 3.67 13.01 -2.05
CA ASP A 329 2.72 13.99 -2.55
C ASP A 329 3.15 14.61 -3.89
N GLY A 330 2.27 15.45 -4.48
CA GLY A 330 2.52 16.10 -5.76
C GLY A 330 3.69 17.10 -5.78
N LYS A 331 4.38 17.30 -4.64
CA LYS A 331 5.62 18.09 -4.52
C LYS A 331 6.82 17.21 -4.13
N ASN A 332 6.70 15.90 -4.22
CA ASN A 332 7.72 14.91 -3.87
C ASN A 332 8.14 14.97 -2.39
N ARG A 333 7.22 15.35 -1.49
CA ARG A 333 7.41 15.21 -0.04
C ARG A 333 7.03 13.80 0.37
N MET A 334 7.91 13.13 1.10
CA MET A 334 7.65 11.78 1.64
C MET A 334 6.75 11.90 2.87
N HIS A 335 5.72 11.08 2.94
CA HIS A 335 4.83 10.96 4.09
C HIS A 335 4.77 9.51 4.54
N VAL A 336 4.86 9.31 5.85
CA VAL A 336 4.88 7.99 6.48
C VAL A 336 3.88 8.00 7.63
N LEU A 337 3.07 6.95 7.69
CA LEU A 337 2.23 6.62 8.82
C LEU A 337 2.86 5.42 9.50
N ASN A 338 3.27 5.59 10.74
CA ASN A 338 3.47 4.48 11.67
C ASN A 338 2.67 4.78 12.95
N ARG A 339 2.60 3.84 13.88
CA ARG A 339 2.21 4.11 15.27
C ARG A 339 3.43 4.06 16.18
N GLU A 340 3.31 4.59 17.40
CA GLU A 340 4.32 4.45 18.44
C GLU A 340 3.71 4.51 19.86
N ASN A 341 4.51 4.08 20.84
CA ASN A 341 4.23 4.10 22.28
C ASN A 341 5.30 4.84 23.10
N THR A 342 6.10 5.72 22.49
CA THR A 342 7.21 6.40 23.18
C THR A 342 6.76 7.34 24.32
N THR A 343 5.46 7.64 24.41
CA THR A 343 4.83 8.46 25.46
C THR A 343 4.09 7.63 26.52
N GLY A 344 4.11 6.29 26.42
CA GLY A 344 3.34 5.37 27.26
C GLY A 344 1.89 5.17 26.84
N ILE A 345 1.49 5.74 25.69
CA ILE A 345 0.21 5.51 25.03
C ILE A 345 0.50 5.22 23.55
N GLU A 346 -0.13 4.16 23.01
CA GLU A 346 -0.09 3.86 21.56
C GLU A 346 -0.82 4.96 20.76
N GLN A 347 -0.13 5.60 19.83
CA GLN A 347 -0.66 6.70 19.01
C GLN A 347 -0.22 6.56 17.56
N TRP A 348 -1.07 7.02 16.64
CA TRP A 348 -0.66 7.24 15.24
C TRP A 348 0.35 8.39 15.18
N TYR A 349 1.39 8.22 14.37
CA TYR A 349 2.42 9.21 14.08
C TYR A 349 2.48 9.48 12.58
N HIS A 350 2.59 10.76 12.24
CA HIS A 350 2.93 11.21 10.91
C HIS A 350 4.40 11.63 10.90
N TYR A 351 5.18 11.00 10.04
CA TYR A 351 6.53 11.44 9.70
C TYR A 351 6.48 11.99 8.30
N TRP A 352 7.16 13.11 8.05
CA TRP A 352 7.28 13.59 6.69
C TRP A 352 8.59 14.28 6.42
N ARG A 353 9.03 14.16 5.16
CA ARG A 353 10.24 14.77 4.63
C ARG A 353 9.86 15.91 3.71
N SER A 354 10.35 17.10 4.00
CA SER A 354 10.26 18.25 3.10
C SER A 354 11.16 18.11 1.87
N THR A 355 10.93 18.94 0.86
CA THR A 355 11.79 19.03 -0.34
C THR A 355 13.21 19.48 0.01
N ASP A 356 13.36 20.25 1.08
CA ASP A 356 14.66 20.67 1.64
C ASP A 356 15.28 19.60 2.57
N ILE A 357 14.88 18.33 2.40
CA ILE A 357 15.43 17.15 3.06
C ILE A 357 15.28 17.08 4.58
N ASN A 358 14.54 18.02 5.18
CA ASN A 358 14.25 18.04 6.62
C ASN A 358 13.07 17.14 6.97
N TRP A 359 13.22 16.36 8.02
CA TRP A 359 12.19 15.48 8.55
C TRP A 359 11.45 16.10 9.73
N THR A 360 10.15 15.86 9.78
CA THR A 360 9.26 16.19 10.90
C THR A 360 8.58 14.91 11.37
N ARG A 361 8.39 14.79 12.69
CA ARG A 361 7.69 13.67 13.34
C ARG A 361 6.69 14.25 14.32
N THR A 362 5.41 13.95 14.12
CA THR A 362 4.32 14.49 14.95
C THR A 362 3.25 13.44 15.19
N PRO A 363 2.79 13.25 16.45
CA PRO A 363 1.64 12.40 16.72
C PRO A 363 0.36 13.05 16.18
N PHE A 364 -0.61 12.24 15.79
CA PHE A 364 -1.94 12.73 15.45
C PHE A 364 -2.61 13.39 16.67
N PRO A 365 -3.35 14.51 16.51
CA PRO A 365 -3.91 15.22 17.66
C PRO A 365 -4.95 14.38 18.43
N LEU A 366 -4.71 14.17 19.73
CA LEU A 366 -5.65 13.47 20.62
C LEU A 366 -6.96 14.23 20.85
N SER A 367 -7.03 15.51 20.48
CA SER A 367 -8.25 16.33 20.50
C SER A 367 -9.23 15.96 19.38
N LEU A 368 -8.79 15.28 18.31
CA LEU A 368 -9.70 14.80 17.27
C LEU A 368 -10.64 13.72 17.80
N ALA A 369 -10.18 12.91 18.76
CA ALA A 369 -10.97 11.88 19.41
C ALA A 369 -12.30 12.39 20.00
N THR A 370 -12.37 13.64 20.48
CA THR A 370 -13.62 14.20 21.05
C THR A 370 -14.65 14.57 19.98
N HIS A 371 -14.23 14.64 18.73
CA HIS A 371 -15.07 14.97 17.57
C HIS A 371 -15.27 13.79 16.62
N SER A 372 -14.55 12.69 16.85
CA SER A 372 -14.58 11.46 16.05
C SER A 372 -15.63 10.50 16.59
N ILE A 373 -16.53 10.00 15.72
CA ILE A 373 -17.47 8.94 16.11
C ILE A 373 -16.75 7.61 16.40
N ASN A 374 -15.53 7.45 15.87
CA ASN A 374 -14.72 6.22 15.96
C ASN A 374 -13.58 6.32 16.99
N ASN A 375 -13.45 7.45 17.70
CA ASN A 375 -12.36 7.76 18.64
C ASN A 375 -10.96 7.61 18.02
N ILE A 376 -10.83 7.88 16.72
CA ILE A 376 -9.79 7.26 15.87
C ILE A 376 -8.34 7.47 16.33
N THR A 377 -8.02 8.63 16.92
CA THR A 377 -6.65 8.96 17.39
C THR A 377 -6.30 8.41 18.77
N ARG A 378 -7.24 7.74 19.47
CA ARG A 378 -7.02 7.06 20.77
C ARG A 378 -7.29 5.54 20.72
N THR A 379 -7.51 5.00 19.53
CA THR A 379 -7.71 3.56 19.36
C THR A 379 -6.47 2.72 18.99
N PRO A 380 -5.32 3.25 18.51
CA PRO A 380 -4.17 2.40 18.18
C PRO A 380 -3.83 1.39 19.28
N THR A 381 -3.45 0.19 18.86
CA THR A 381 -2.98 -0.87 19.74
C THR A 381 -1.70 -1.46 19.15
N VAL A 382 -0.96 -2.26 19.92
CA VAL A 382 0.33 -2.84 19.50
C VAL A 382 0.22 -3.61 18.17
N ILE A 383 -0.83 -4.43 18.01
CA ILE A 383 -1.09 -5.31 16.84
C ILE A 383 -2.42 -4.97 16.15
N GLY A 384 -2.92 -3.74 16.30
CA GLY A 384 -4.17 -3.33 15.69
C GLY A 384 -4.07 -3.16 14.17
N LYS A 385 -5.22 -3.13 13.50
CA LYS A 385 -5.39 -2.84 12.08
C LYS A 385 -4.59 -1.60 11.67
N ARG A 386 -3.80 -1.73 10.61
CA ARG A 386 -2.95 -0.67 10.03
C ARG A 386 -3.75 0.26 9.13
N GLY A 387 -3.30 1.50 9.01
CA GLY A 387 -3.94 2.54 8.18
C GLY A 387 -3.25 2.74 6.83
N LYS A 388 -3.77 3.69 6.04
CA LYS A 388 -3.18 4.13 4.77
C LYS A 388 -3.00 5.65 4.69
N LEU A 389 -2.01 6.07 3.91
CA LEU A 389 -1.86 7.46 3.48
C LEU A 389 -2.14 7.57 1.99
N VAL A 390 -2.80 8.66 1.60
CA VAL A 390 -3.12 8.96 0.21
C VAL A 390 -2.85 10.45 -0.03
N SER A 391 -2.10 10.77 -1.07
CA SER A 391 -2.01 12.12 -1.61
C SER A 391 -2.74 12.17 -2.96
N PRO A 392 -4.01 12.62 -3.00
CA PRO A 392 -4.77 12.70 -4.25
C PRO A 392 -4.07 13.61 -5.28
N PRO A 393 -3.79 13.14 -6.51
CA PRO A 393 -3.17 13.96 -7.56
C PRO A 393 -3.99 15.23 -7.86
N GLY A 394 -3.31 16.38 -7.98
CA GLY A 394 -3.97 17.66 -8.26
C GLY A 394 -4.50 18.42 -7.04
N PHE A 395 -4.34 17.86 -5.83
CA PHE A 395 -4.80 18.47 -4.58
C PHE A 395 -3.65 18.67 -3.58
N ASP A 396 -3.61 19.82 -2.91
CA ASP A 396 -2.71 20.09 -1.78
C ASP A 396 -3.30 19.53 -0.48
N THR A 397 -3.52 18.21 -0.43
CA THR A 397 -4.12 17.55 0.73
C THR A 397 -3.55 16.16 0.90
N LEU A 398 -3.10 15.85 2.12
CA LEU A 398 -2.77 14.50 2.54
C LEU A 398 -3.97 13.91 3.27
N LEU A 399 -4.37 12.69 2.90
CA LEU A 399 -5.42 11.93 3.56
C LEU A 399 -4.82 10.77 4.36
N ALA A 400 -5.33 10.55 5.57
CA ALA A 400 -5.07 9.36 6.36
C ALA A 400 -6.34 8.54 6.51
N ILE A 401 -6.34 7.31 5.99
CA ILE A 401 -7.43 6.34 6.05
C ILE A 401 -7.14 5.43 7.24
N LEU A 402 -7.87 5.62 8.34
CA LEU A 402 -7.57 4.99 9.61
C LEU A 402 -8.72 4.08 10.06
N PRO A 403 -8.49 2.76 10.20
CA PRO A 403 -9.47 1.86 10.82
C PRO A 403 -9.49 2.05 12.34
N SER A 404 -10.68 1.94 12.93
CA SER A 404 -10.83 1.99 14.39
C SER A 404 -10.32 0.71 15.02
N ASN A 405 -9.38 0.82 15.95
CA ASN A 405 -8.79 -0.29 16.70
C ASN A 405 -9.46 -0.53 18.07
N SER A 406 -10.60 0.13 18.32
CA SER A 406 -11.43 -0.19 19.49
C SER A 406 -11.94 -1.64 19.41
N PRO A 407 -12.08 -2.35 20.55
CA PRO A 407 -12.58 -3.72 20.56
C PRO A 407 -13.89 -3.87 19.77
N ASN A 408 -13.93 -4.84 18.87
CA ASN A 408 -15.07 -5.15 17.98
C ASN A 408 -15.51 -4.03 17.02
N SER A 409 -14.72 -2.95 16.90
CA SER A 409 -15.06 -1.84 16.02
C SER A 409 -14.78 -2.19 14.56
N THR A 410 -15.70 -1.82 13.68
CA THR A 410 -15.52 -1.85 12.23
C THR A 410 -15.61 -0.45 11.62
N GLY A 411 -15.43 0.59 12.45
CA GLY A 411 -15.45 1.98 12.02
C GLY A 411 -14.22 2.36 11.21
N LEU A 412 -14.40 3.31 10.29
CA LEU A 412 -13.35 3.85 9.43
C LEU A 412 -13.45 5.37 9.41
N SER A 413 -12.29 6.04 9.47
CA SER A 413 -12.21 7.50 9.41
C SER A 413 -11.20 7.94 8.37
N ILE A 414 -11.51 9.00 7.64
CA ILE A 414 -10.56 9.68 6.76
C ILE A 414 -10.28 11.04 7.38
N LEU A 415 -9.01 11.25 7.74
CA LEU A 415 -8.49 12.53 8.20
C LEU A 415 -7.79 13.23 7.03
N SER A 416 -7.75 14.55 7.06
CA SER A 416 -7.03 15.36 6.07
C SER A 416 -6.10 16.36 6.74
N SER A 417 -4.97 16.64 6.11
CA SER A 417 -3.96 17.63 6.53
C SER A 417 -3.42 18.36 5.30
N THR A 418 -2.88 19.57 5.47
CA THR A 418 -2.45 20.41 4.34
C THR A 418 -1.00 20.84 4.46
N PRO A 419 -0.33 21.15 3.34
CA PRO A 419 1.00 21.72 3.37
C PRO A 419 1.05 23.12 3.98
N GLU A 420 -0.01 23.93 3.85
CA GLU A 420 -0.10 25.25 4.49
C GLU A 420 -0.03 25.15 6.02
N GLY A 421 -0.69 24.14 6.58
CA GLY A 421 -0.60 23.79 8.00
C GLY A 421 0.66 23.01 8.39
N HIS A 422 1.64 22.87 7.49
CA HIS A 422 2.83 22.02 7.68
C HIS A 422 2.50 20.59 8.13
N PHE A 423 1.35 20.09 7.67
CA PHE A 423 0.78 18.80 8.02
C PHE A 423 0.49 18.59 9.52
N GLN A 424 0.30 19.67 10.27
CA GLN A 424 -0.09 19.64 11.69
C GLN A 424 -1.58 19.98 11.91
N ASP A 425 -2.27 20.38 10.84
CA ASP A 425 -3.66 20.85 10.82
C ASP A 425 -4.67 19.72 10.55
N TRP A 426 -4.40 18.52 11.07
CA TRP A 426 -5.25 17.34 10.88
C TRP A 426 -6.69 17.61 11.31
N LYS A 427 -7.63 17.29 10.42
CA LYS A 427 -9.08 17.38 10.66
C LYS A 427 -9.78 16.12 10.15
N ILE A 428 -10.90 15.77 10.79
CA ILE A 428 -11.77 14.68 10.33
C ILE A 428 -12.52 15.17 9.09
N LEU A 429 -12.37 14.45 7.99
CA LEU A 429 -13.03 14.77 6.72
C LEU A 429 -14.25 13.88 6.46
N TRP A 430 -14.18 12.62 6.90
CA TRP A 430 -15.26 11.65 6.72
C TRP A 430 -15.15 10.52 7.73
N GLU A 431 -16.27 9.98 8.17
CA GLU A 431 -16.33 8.81 9.04
C GLU A 431 -17.54 7.94 8.73
N ILE A 432 -17.38 6.64 8.92
CA ILE A 432 -18.47 5.67 9.01
C ILE A 432 -18.28 4.82 10.27
N SER A 433 -19.36 4.45 10.93
CA SER A 433 -19.32 3.68 12.19
C SER A 433 -19.09 2.18 11.98
N SER A 434 -19.23 1.67 10.76
CA SER A 434 -19.11 0.26 10.43
C SER A 434 -18.77 0.04 8.96
N GLY A 435 -18.18 -1.11 8.64
CA GLY A 435 -17.88 -1.53 7.26
C GLY A 435 -16.39 -1.77 6.95
N CYS A 436 -15.52 -1.56 7.93
CA CYS A 436 -14.08 -1.83 7.86
C CYS A 436 -13.68 -2.80 8.99
N GLY A 437 -13.98 -4.07 8.77
CA GLY A 437 -13.71 -5.18 9.68
C GLY A 437 -12.23 -5.51 9.84
N TRP A 438 -11.40 -5.14 8.85
CA TRP A 438 -9.96 -5.38 8.84
C TRP A 438 -9.19 -4.15 8.32
N GLU A 439 -7.99 -4.32 7.79
CA GLU A 439 -7.17 -3.18 7.32
C GLU A 439 -7.67 -2.68 5.96
N PRO A 440 -7.81 -1.34 5.77
CA PRO A 440 -8.23 -0.80 4.49
C PRO A 440 -7.09 -0.81 3.47
N LEU A 441 -7.40 -1.19 2.24
CA LEU A 441 -6.53 -0.98 1.07
C LEU A 441 -7.22 -0.01 0.11
N PHE A 442 -6.48 0.50 -0.88
CA PHE A 442 -7.04 1.44 -1.84
C PHE A 442 -6.42 1.29 -3.23
N ASP A 443 -7.18 1.69 -4.23
CA ASP A 443 -6.71 1.75 -5.62
C ASP A 443 -6.04 3.10 -5.88
N ARG A 444 -4.70 3.12 -5.78
CA ARG A 444 -3.91 4.33 -6.05
C ARG A 444 -4.00 4.80 -7.51
N TYR A 445 -4.31 3.91 -8.45
CA TYR A 445 -4.31 4.23 -9.88
C TYR A 445 -5.63 4.83 -10.34
N ARG A 446 -6.76 4.48 -9.70
CA ARG A 446 -8.06 5.11 -10.01
C ARG A 446 -8.11 6.60 -9.69
N LEU A 447 -7.38 7.00 -8.65
CA LEU A 447 -7.24 8.40 -8.24
C LEU A 447 -6.50 9.25 -9.27
N ASN A 448 -5.59 8.66 -10.03
CA ASN A 448 -4.76 9.40 -10.96
C ASN A 448 -5.43 9.49 -12.33
N MET A 449 -6.03 10.66 -12.61
CA MET A 449 -6.68 10.94 -13.89
C MET A 449 -5.71 10.97 -15.07
N GLU A 450 -4.42 11.28 -14.85
CA GLU A 450 -3.39 11.23 -15.89
C GLU A 450 -3.03 9.79 -16.28
N ASP A 451 -3.37 8.83 -15.42
CA ASP A 451 -3.07 7.40 -15.57
C ASP A 451 -4.32 6.56 -15.89
N GLY A 452 -5.34 7.20 -16.48
CA GLY A 452 -6.57 6.54 -16.90
C GLY A 452 -7.57 6.24 -15.78
N GLY A 453 -7.36 6.82 -14.59
CA GLY A 453 -8.34 6.87 -13.51
C GLY A 453 -9.43 7.93 -13.74
N ASP A 454 -10.45 7.93 -12.87
CA ASP A 454 -11.57 8.89 -12.88
C ASP A 454 -11.59 9.82 -11.65
N GLY A 455 -10.54 9.77 -10.81
CA GLY A 455 -10.40 10.62 -9.62
C GLY A 455 -11.13 10.10 -8.38
N VAL A 456 -11.77 8.94 -8.46
CA VAL A 456 -12.46 8.30 -7.33
C VAL A 456 -11.47 7.54 -6.45
N LEU A 457 -11.59 7.71 -5.13
CA LEU A 457 -10.91 6.87 -4.14
C LEU A 457 -11.72 5.58 -3.96
N SER A 458 -11.26 4.48 -4.53
CA SER A 458 -11.82 3.15 -4.22
C SER A 458 -11.08 2.51 -3.05
N LEU A 459 -11.83 2.08 -2.04
CA LEU A 459 -11.33 1.33 -0.90
C LEU A 459 -11.70 -0.15 -1.02
N TYR A 460 -10.74 -1.04 -0.83
CA TYR A 460 -10.97 -2.47 -0.64
C TYR A 460 -11.13 -2.74 0.86
N LEU A 461 -12.28 -3.26 1.26
CA LEU A 461 -12.65 -3.42 2.67
C LEU A 461 -13.24 -4.80 2.93
N ILE A 462 -12.96 -5.33 4.12
CA ILE A 462 -13.71 -6.45 4.69
C ILE A 462 -14.93 -5.88 5.41
N ASN A 463 -16.14 -6.22 4.98
CA ASN A 463 -17.39 -5.77 5.58
C ASN A 463 -18.23 -6.97 6.00
N GLY A 464 -18.18 -7.33 7.28
CA GLY A 464 -18.85 -8.51 7.80
C GLY A 464 -18.21 -9.79 7.24
N THR A 465 -18.96 -10.52 6.42
CA THR A 465 -18.51 -11.75 5.75
C THR A 465 -18.13 -11.52 4.29
N ASP A 466 -18.08 -10.28 3.85
CA ASP A 466 -17.93 -9.93 2.44
C ASP A 466 -16.65 -9.12 2.23
N VAL A 467 -16.00 -9.36 1.10
CA VAL A 467 -15.03 -8.43 0.53
C VAL A 467 -15.79 -7.43 -0.35
N VAL A 468 -15.60 -6.13 -0.11
CA VAL A 468 -16.30 -5.07 -0.84
C VAL A 468 -15.33 -4.01 -1.37
N VAL A 469 -15.76 -3.32 -2.43
CA VAL A 469 -15.15 -2.07 -2.89
C VAL A 469 -16.10 -0.91 -2.61
N MET A 470 -15.64 0.04 -1.78
CA MET A 470 -16.33 1.29 -1.48
C MET A 470 -15.71 2.42 -2.30
N ASP A 471 -16.53 3.05 -3.15
CA ASP A 471 -16.12 4.14 -4.03
C ASP A 471 -16.47 5.49 -3.39
N LEU A 472 -15.48 6.36 -3.28
CA LEU A 472 -15.59 7.67 -2.62
C LEU A 472 -15.23 8.80 -3.60
N ASP A 473 -16.16 9.74 -3.76
CA ASP A 473 -15.89 11.04 -4.40
C ASP A 473 -15.33 11.99 -3.33
N LEU A 474 -14.12 12.49 -3.56
CA LEU A 474 -13.40 13.25 -2.55
C LEU A 474 -13.90 14.70 -2.39
N GLN A 475 -14.57 15.26 -3.41
CA GLN A 475 -15.05 16.66 -3.47
C GLN A 475 -14.06 17.69 -2.89
N LEU A 476 -12.77 17.48 -3.15
CA LEU A 476 -11.69 18.36 -2.67
C LEU A 476 -11.59 19.61 -3.56
N LYS A 477 -11.07 20.71 -2.99
CA LYS A 477 -10.75 21.90 -3.76
C LYS A 477 -9.43 21.71 -4.53
N PRO A 478 -9.42 21.91 -5.87
CA PRO A 478 -8.18 21.84 -6.66
C PRO A 478 -7.13 22.85 -6.18
N MET A 479 -5.85 22.55 -6.46
CA MET A 479 -4.76 23.52 -6.23
C MET A 479 -5.02 24.85 -6.97
N GLY A 480 -4.84 25.97 -6.27
CA GLY A 480 -4.77 27.31 -6.88
C GLY A 480 -6.10 28.04 -7.15
N VAL A 481 -7.20 27.67 -6.48
CA VAL A 481 -8.50 28.37 -6.56
C VAL A 481 -8.80 29.19 -5.31
#